data_AF-A0A941KVE7-F1
#
_entry.id   AF-A0A941KVE7-F1
#
_cell.length_a   1.000
_cell.length_b   1.000
_cell.length_c   1.000
_cell.angle_alpha   90.00
_cell.angle_beta   90.00
_cell.angle_gamma   90.00
#
_symmetry.space_group_name_H-M   'P 1'
#
loop_
_entity.id
_entity.type
_entity.pdbx_description
1 polymer ?
#
loop_
_entity_poly.entity_id
_entity_poly.type
_entity_poly.pdbx_seq_one_letter_code
_entity_poly.pdbx_strand_id
1 'polypeptide(L)'
;MKTTLFDLIWKLKRALEKEGHAPIDLHRFTDDGEYRRKILLNVDSSQFQFSAGIRVIYKDLLKDEALDLTKEIDLQEAEANNPDNFIETGSDRPSVTGARTGSEPKASNRVVQGLLAVVLLVALVFGFKLLQEPEGETAAVQAVVETTVSPAPAVESAILKEKRLFRLHGSNTIGETLAPELLKAFLLSQGAEDIQLRTTAVEVENNLLFRMPGDNFISRIEMQAHGSSTGFKSLDQGVTDLAMASRRIREAENDKLSSRYGDLRSKGTEHIIGMDGLAVIVNPANPVSDLSTAQLAMLFSGSVDNWSAFGGPDLPVKVYARDANSGTWDSFKSMVLKKHDKKLSPKAERIESSIELSDQVSKEKGAIGFIGLPYILRAKALAISDEENAQPIYPTSFTISTEDYPLVRRLYMYEPATVGTGSVIDQFIRFVLSEKGQDVVKEAGFISQNVYKTRPVLSNQLPSAYMQLTKNAERLSLNFRFHSGTIMLDNKAQRDLDRVVKYFEEHPGQSAILVGFSDSIGEPAANQQISRQRAQTVEQALLARGINVQVVEGMGEAVPIASNITGAGRQRNRRVEIWVRSPDSVAGY
;
A
#
# COMPACT_ATOMS: atom_id res chain seq x y z
N MET A 1 -33.48 -3.64 4.53
CA MET A 1 -32.36 -3.84 3.54
C MET A 1 -31.20 -4.41 4.32
N LYS A 2 -30.68 -5.58 3.92
CA LYS A 2 -29.60 -6.26 4.65
C LYS A 2 -28.24 -5.77 4.18
N THR A 3 -27.33 -5.53 5.11
CA THR A 3 -25.92 -5.17 4.88
C THR A 3 -25.05 -5.94 5.87
N THR A 4 -23.76 -6.11 5.60
CA THR A 4 -22.85 -6.70 6.59
C THR A 4 -22.29 -5.63 7.54
N LEU A 5 -21.83 -6.05 8.72
CA LEU A 5 -21.07 -5.19 9.63
C LEU A 5 -19.81 -4.63 8.94
N PHE A 6 -19.09 -5.46 8.18
CA PHE A 6 -17.92 -5.01 7.41
C PHE A 6 -18.25 -3.85 6.46
N ASP A 7 -19.35 -3.95 5.69
CA ASP A 7 -19.75 -2.89 4.76
C ASP A 7 -20.09 -1.58 5.47
N LEU A 8 -20.70 -1.66 6.66
CA LEU A 8 -20.99 -0.48 7.47
C LEU A 8 -19.72 0.14 8.07
N ILE A 9 -18.76 -0.67 8.53
CA ILE A 9 -17.46 -0.19 9.01
C ILE A 9 -16.69 0.47 7.86
N TRP A 10 -16.73 -0.12 6.66
CA TRP A 10 -16.10 0.46 5.47
C TRP A 10 -16.72 1.83 5.10
N LYS A 11 -18.05 1.94 5.18
CA LYS A 11 -18.76 3.23 4.99
C LYS A 11 -18.38 4.24 6.08
N LEU A 12 -18.33 3.82 7.34
CA LEU A 12 -17.90 4.66 8.46
C LEU A 12 -16.48 5.20 8.23
N LYS A 13 -15.53 4.31 7.88
CA LYS A 13 -14.16 4.69 7.53
C LYS A 13 -14.14 5.80 6.48
N ARG A 14 -14.80 5.58 5.33
CA ARG A 14 -14.81 6.55 4.23
C ARG A 14 -15.41 7.88 4.64
N ALA A 15 -16.45 7.84 5.47
CA ALA A 15 -17.11 9.04 5.93
C ALA A 15 -16.23 9.82 6.92
N LEU A 16 -15.53 9.14 7.84
CA LEU A 16 -14.55 9.78 8.73
C LEU A 16 -13.37 10.39 7.95
N GLU A 17 -12.79 9.65 7.01
CA GLU A 17 -11.67 10.14 6.20
C GLU A 17 -12.05 11.35 5.33
N LYS A 18 -13.29 11.40 4.83
CA LYS A 18 -13.79 12.53 4.04
C LYS A 18 -13.88 13.83 4.86
N GLU A 19 -14.19 13.72 6.14
CA GLU A 19 -14.25 14.86 7.08
C GLU A 19 -12.86 15.24 7.64
N GLY A 20 -11.78 14.69 7.07
CA GLY A 20 -10.41 15.06 7.43
C GLY A 20 -9.85 14.31 8.64
N HIS A 21 -10.53 13.25 9.12
CA HIS A 21 -9.89 12.34 10.09
C HIS A 21 -8.69 11.65 9.45
N ALA A 22 -7.68 11.35 10.27
CA ALA A 22 -6.50 10.61 9.82
C ALA A 22 -6.90 9.26 9.17
N PRO A 23 -6.15 8.79 8.15
CA PRO A 23 -6.44 7.52 7.49
C PRO A 23 -6.58 6.39 8.51
N ILE A 24 -7.72 5.67 8.43
CA ILE A 24 -8.02 4.59 9.35
C ILE A 24 -7.53 3.30 8.71
N ASP A 25 -6.69 2.55 9.41
CA ASP A 25 -6.38 1.20 8.96
C ASP A 25 -7.58 0.30 9.24
N LEU A 26 -8.28 -0.12 8.18
CA LEU A 26 -9.54 -0.84 8.31
C LEU A 26 -9.37 -2.17 9.05
N HIS A 27 -8.28 -2.89 8.78
CA HIS A 27 -8.04 -4.22 9.34
C HIS A 27 -7.65 -4.13 10.81
N ARG A 28 -6.77 -3.19 11.14
CA ARG A 28 -6.51 -2.89 12.55
C ARG A 28 -7.77 -2.39 13.26
N PHE A 29 -8.60 -1.57 12.62
CA PHE A 29 -9.86 -1.10 13.21
C PHE A 29 -10.85 -2.23 13.50
N THR A 30 -10.91 -3.25 12.65
CA THR A 30 -11.77 -4.40 12.88
C THR A 30 -11.26 -5.30 14.01
N ASP A 31 -9.93 -5.47 14.11
CA ASP A 31 -9.32 -6.53 14.93
C ASP A 31 -8.68 -6.02 16.25
N ASP A 32 -8.36 -4.73 16.37
CA ASP A 32 -7.78 -4.09 17.57
C ASP A 32 -8.82 -3.14 18.20
N GLY A 33 -9.50 -3.63 19.25
CA GLY A 33 -10.56 -2.91 19.95
C GLY A 33 -10.11 -1.61 20.62
N GLU A 34 -8.87 -1.58 21.13
CA GLU A 34 -8.29 -0.36 21.70
C GLU A 34 -8.02 0.69 20.62
N TYR A 35 -7.44 0.29 19.48
CA TYR A 35 -7.23 1.16 18.32
C TYR A 35 -8.55 1.74 17.82
N ARG A 36 -9.55 0.88 17.63
CA ARG A 36 -10.92 1.28 17.24
C ARG A 36 -11.51 2.28 18.21
N ARG A 37 -11.48 1.98 19.52
CA ARG A 37 -12.04 2.86 20.55
C ARG A 37 -11.34 4.21 20.60
N LYS A 38 -10.01 4.23 20.51
CA LYS A 38 -9.20 5.47 20.48
C LYS A 38 -9.56 6.35 19.27
N ILE A 39 -9.86 5.76 18.12
CA ILE A 39 -10.33 6.53 16.94
C ILE A 39 -11.72 7.09 17.20
N LEU A 40 -12.66 6.25 17.62
CA LEU A 40 -14.06 6.64 17.76
C LEU A 40 -14.29 7.67 18.87
N LEU A 41 -13.54 7.61 19.97
CA LEU A 41 -13.63 8.60 21.04
C LEU A 41 -13.18 10.02 20.62
N ASN A 42 -12.47 10.15 19.51
CA ASN A 42 -12.07 11.45 18.95
C ASN A 42 -13.05 11.97 17.88
N VAL A 43 -14.12 11.24 17.59
CA VAL A 43 -15.15 11.68 16.65
C VAL A 43 -16.20 12.50 17.39
N ASP A 44 -16.35 13.76 17.01
CA ASP A 44 -17.43 14.60 17.52
C ASP A 44 -18.76 14.19 16.87
N SER A 45 -19.50 13.33 17.57
CA SER A 45 -20.81 12.85 17.11
C SER A 45 -21.87 13.93 16.94
N SER A 46 -21.68 15.14 17.48
CA SER A 46 -22.58 16.29 17.29
C SER A 46 -22.39 16.97 15.93
N GLN A 47 -21.17 16.90 15.37
CA GLN A 47 -20.84 17.45 14.06
C GLN A 47 -21.01 16.42 12.94
N PHE A 48 -21.03 15.13 13.27
CA PHE A 48 -21.06 14.04 12.30
C PHE A 48 -22.46 13.42 12.15
N GLN A 49 -23.13 13.69 11.04
CA GLN A 49 -24.40 13.04 10.72
C GLN A 49 -24.19 11.60 10.23
N PHE A 50 -24.10 10.66 11.16
CA PHE A 50 -24.09 9.24 10.84
C PHE A 50 -25.37 8.83 10.08
N SER A 51 -25.20 8.05 9.01
CA SER A 51 -26.31 7.27 8.43
C SER A 51 -26.93 6.37 9.50
N ALA A 52 -28.23 6.08 9.41
CA ALA A 52 -28.92 5.26 10.40
C ALA A 52 -28.23 3.92 10.69
N GLY A 53 -27.74 3.23 9.65
CA GLY A 53 -26.98 2.00 9.82
C GLY A 53 -25.69 2.14 10.63
N ILE A 54 -25.00 3.28 10.53
CA ILE A 54 -23.81 3.53 11.34
C ILE A 54 -24.18 3.84 12.79
N ARG A 55 -25.29 4.59 13.03
CA ARG A 55 -25.76 4.89 14.39
C ARG A 55 -26.07 3.63 15.19
N VAL A 56 -26.64 2.63 14.52
CA VAL A 56 -26.98 1.33 15.11
C VAL A 56 -25.75 0.62 15.66
N ILE A 57 -24.65 0.63 14.91
CA ILE A 57 -23.44 -0.11 15.30
C ILE A 57 -22.48 0.71 16.17
N TYR A 58 -22.63 2.04 16.24
CA TYR A 58 -21.61 2.91 16.84
C TYR A 58 -21.31 2.57 18.31
N LYS A 59 -22.34 2.33 19.13
CA LYS A 59 -22.17 1.91 20.53
C LYS A 59 -21.49 0.55 20.65
N ASP A 60 -21.78 -0.37 19.74
CA ASP A 60 -21.14 -1.69 19.69
C ASP A 60 -19.67 -1.58 19.27
N LEU A 61 -19.34 -0.68 18.34
CA LEU A 61 -17.96 -0.43 17.92
C LEU A 61 -17.09 0.17 19.04
N LEU A 62 -17.68 0.85 20.03
CA LEU A 62 -16.97 1.37 21.20
C LEU A 62 -16.60 0.28 22.23
N LYS A 63 -17.21 -0.92 22.11
CA LYS A 63 -16.88 -2.06 22.97
C LYS A 63 -15.54 -2.66 22.56
N ASP A 64 -14.80 -3.13 23.56
CA ASP A 64 -13.53 -3.83 23.41
C ASP A 64 -13.75 -5.33 23.17
N GLU A 65 -14.65 -5.66 22.25
CA GLU A 65 -15.02 -7.03 21.88
C GLU A 65 -14.62 -7.33 20.43
N ALA A 66 -14.39 -8.60 20.12
CA ALA A 66 -14.16 -9.06 18.75
C ALA A 66 -15.40 -8.81 17.89
N LEU A 67 -15.20 -8.30 16.67
CA LEU A 67 -16.30 -7.99 15.76
C LEU A 67 -16.58 -9.17 14.83
N ASP A 68 -17.83 -9.64 14.79
CA ASP A 68 -18.28 -10.55 13.74
C ASP A 68 -18.54 -9.75 12.46
N LEU A 69 -17.51 -9.64 11.61
CA LEU A 69 -17.55 -8.90 10.35
C LEU A 69 -18.57 -9.47 9.35
N THR A 70 -19.00 -10.72 9.53
CA THR A 70 -19.98 -11.40 8.67
C THR A 70 -21.42 -11.20 9.15
N LYS A 71 -21.63 -10.65 10.35
CA LYS A 71 -22.95 -10.38 10.91
C LYS A 71 -23.78 -9.52 9.95
N GLU A 72 -24.93 -10.05 9.53
CA GLU A 72 -25.94 -9.31 8.79
C GLU A 72 -26.67 -8.33 9.72
N ILE A 73 -26.93 -7.13 9.22
CA ILE A 73 -27.66 -6.07 9.93
C ILE A 73 -28.84 -5.67 9.07
N ASP A 74 -30.05 -5.78 9.63
CA ASP A 74 -31.26 -5.23 9.01
C ASP A 74 -31.45 -3.76 9.42
N LEU A 75 -31.30 -2.88 8.44
CA LEU A 75 -31.39 -1.44 8.65
C LEU A 75 -32.79 -0.96 9.05
N GLN A 76 -33.86 -1.66 8.62
CA GLN A 76 -35.24 -1.23 8.91
C GLN A 76 -35.65 -1.55 10.34
N GLU A 77 -35.30 -2.75 10.82
CA GLU A 77 -35.53 -3.16 12.21
C GLU A 77 -34.69 -2.31 13.17
N ALA A 78 -33.46 -2.00 12.78
CA ALA A 78 -32.56 -1.21 13.61
C ALA A 78 -32.94 0.28 13.70
N GLU A 79 -33.54 0.85 12.66
CA GLU A 79 -34.18 2.18 12.68
C GLU A 79 -35.44 2.21 13.55
N ALA A 80 -36.28 1.16 13.47
CA ALA A 80 -37.51 1.07 14.26
C ALA A 80 -37.27 0.91 15.77
N ASN A 81 -36.17 0.25 16.15
CA ASN A 81 -35.80 -0.01 17.55
C ASN A 81 -34.98 1.12 18.21
N ASN A 82 -34.69 2.21 17.49
CA ASN A 82 -33.82 3.28 17.99
C ASN A 82 -34.32 4.70 17.64
N PRO A 83 -35.57 5.08 18.00
CA PRO A 83 -36.12 6.39 17.67
C PRO A 83 -35.50 7.53 18.47
N ASP A 84 -34.92 7.25 19.65
CA ASP A 84 -34.35 8.23 20.58
C ASP A 84 -32.89 7.90 20.92
N ASN A 85 -31.95 8.46 20.16
CA ASN A 85 -30.60 8.71 20.66
C ASN A 85 -30.14 10.04 20.06
N PHE A 86 -30.67 11.14 20.62
CA PHE A 86 -29.97 12.32 21.13
C PHE A 86 -30.93 13.52 21.21
N ILE A 87 -31.22 13.98 22.43
CA ILE A 87 -31.43 15.41 22.75
C ILE A 87 -30.29 15.82 23.68
N GLU A 88 -29.79 17.02 23.45
CA GLU A 88 -28.52 17.64 23.85
C GLU A 88 -28.23 17.81 25.37
N THR A 89 -26.92 17.71 25.69
CA THR A 89 -26.07 18.51 26.60
C THR A 89 -26.49 18.90 28.04
N GLY A 90 -25.55 18.70 28.97
CA GLY A 90 -25.05 19.78 29.84
C GLY A 90 -25.72 20.05 31.21
N SER A 91 -24.89 20.01 32.26
CA SER A 91 -25.00 20.69 33.56
C SER A 91 -25.87 20.06 34.68
N ASP A 92 -25.20 19.43 35.65
CA ASP A 92 -25.66 19.29 37.03
C ASP A 92 -25.41 20.60 37.79
N ARG A 93 -26.48 21.33 38.13
CA ARG A 93 -26.68 22.06 39.41
C ARG A 93 -28.16 22.48 39.56
N PRO A 94 -28.71 22.55 40.80
CA PRO A 94 -30.15 22.41 41.02
C PRO A 94 -30.95 23.72 41.02
N SER A 95 -32.09 23.65 40.33
CA SER A 95 -33.42 24.23 40.57
C SER A 95 -33.59 25.63 41.19
N VAL A 96 -34.25 26.52 40.45
CA VAL A 96 -35.34 27.40 40.96
C VAL A 96 -36.46 27.50 39.91
N THR A 97 -37.68 27.40 40.42
CA THR A 97 -39.00 27.41 39.79
C THR A 97 -39.40 28.74 39.11
N GLY A 98 -40.22 28.66 38.05
CA GLY A 98 -40.85 29.83 37.44
C GLY A 98 -41.74 29.49 36.25
N ALA A 99 -43.05 29.68 36.38
CA ALA A 99 -44.09 29.14 35.50
C ALA A 99 -44.45 30.01 34.27
N ARG A 100 -45.16 29.35 33.33
CA ARG A 100 -46.34 29.80 32.53
C ARG A 100 -46.19 30.27 31.06
N THR A 101 -47.02 29.59 30.24
CA THR A 101 -47.84 30.03 29.07
C THR A 101 -47.08 30.48 27.82
N GLY A 102 -47.37 30.07 26.59
CA GLY A 102 -48.47 29.32 25.96
C GLY A 102 -48.43 29.66 24.45
N SER A 103 -49.27 28.98 23.66
CA SER A 103 -49.64 29.24 22.25
C SER A 103 -48.72 28.74 21.11
N GLU A 104 -49.10 27.57 20.59
CA GLU A 104 -49.13 27.19 19.17
C GLU A 104 -50.22 27.98 18.38
N PRO A 105 -50.46 27.76 17.07
CA PRO A 105 -49.60 27.23 15.99
C PRO A 105 -49.75 28.06 14.67
N LYS A 106 -49.02 27.70 13.61
CA LYS A 106 -49.59 27.69 12.24
C LYS A 106 -48.75 26.91 11.22
N ALA A 107 -49.42 25.95 10.60
CA ALA A 107 -48.99 25.13 9.48
C ALA A 107 -48.93 25.91 8.16
N SER A 108 -48.12 25.42 7.21
CA SER A 108 -48.55 25.39 5.80
C SER A 108 -47.90 24.22 5.04
N ASN A 109 -48.78 23.44 4.40
CA ASN A 109 -48.51 22.33 3.51
C ASN A 109 -47.81 22.78 2.23
N ARG A 110 -47.02 21.88 1.62
CA ARG A 110 -47.30 21.48 0.22
C ARG A 110 -46.65 20.17 -0.20
N VAL A 111 -47.53 19.35 -0.78
CA VAL A 111 -47.38 18.02 -1.39
C VAL A 111 -46.89 18.18 -2.84
N VAL A 112 -46.00 17.29 -3.30
CA VAL A 112 -46.04 16.73 -4.67
C VAL A 112 -45.62 15.25 -4.65
N GLN A 113 -46.47 14.39 -5.21
CA GLN A 113 -46.28 12.96 -5.43
C GLN A 113 -45.83 12.64 -6.88
N GLY A 114 -45.20 11.46 -7.04
CA GLY A 114 -45.25 10.61 -8.24
C GLY A 114 -43.92 10.48 -9.01
N LEU A 115 -43.49 9.34 -9.55
CA LEU A 115 -43.95 7.94 -9.55
C LEU A 115 -42.82 7.10 -10.22
N LEU A 116 -42.23 6.11 -9.53
CA LEU A 116 -42.20 4.65 -9.78
C LEU A 116 -42.06 4.07 -11.23
N ALA A 117 -41.10 3.13 -11.33
CA ALA A 117 -41.09 1.84 -12.05
C ALA A 117 -40.52 1.74 -13.50
N VAL A 118 -39.44 0.94 -13.67
CA VAL A 118 -39.29 -0.14 -14.69
C VAL A 118 -38.27 -1.21 -14.19
N VAL A 119 -38.64 -2.49 -14.31
CA VAL A 119 -37.87 -3.72 -14.04
C VAL A 119 -38.14 -4.73 -15.20
N LEU A 120 -37.17 -5.64 -15.45
CA LEU A 120 -37.12 -6.82 -16.38
C LEU A 120 -36.50 -6.55 -17.77
N LEU A 121 -35.74 -7.44 -18.44
CA LEU A 121 -35.06 -8.74 -18.22
C LEU A 121 -34.42 -9.11 -19.59
N VAL A 122 -33.35 -9.92 -19.68
CA VAL A 122 -33.19 -11.09 -20.59
C VAL A 122 -31.76 -11.65 -20.49
N ALA A 123 -31.67 -12.92 -20.08
CA ALA A 123 -30.57 -13.84 -20.32
C ALA A 123 -31.15 -15.08 -21.01
N LEU A 124 -30.48 -15.59 -22.05
CA LEU A 124 -30.43 -17.01 -22.51
C LEU A 124 -30.06 -17.08 -24.00
N VAL A 125 -28.84 -17.51 -24.33
CA VAL A 125 -28.59 -18.44 -25.45
C VAL A 125 -27.34 -19.27 -25.14
N PHE A 126 -27.53 -20.53 -24.78
CA PHE A 126 -26.56 -21.61 -24.98
C PHE A 126 -27.34 -22.79 -25.56
N GLY A 127 -26.91 -23.33 -26.70
CA GLY A 127 -27.64 -24.38 -27.40
C GLY A 127 -26.92 -24.90 -28.66
N PHE A 128 -25.85 -25.66 -28.43
CA PHE A 128 -25.33 -26.78 -29.20
C PHE A 128 -26.06 -27.20 -30.51
N LYS A 129 -25.32 -27.31 -31.63
CA LYS A 129 -25.37 -28.51 -32.51
C LYS A 129 -24.21 -28.59 -33.52
N LEU A 130 -23.63 -29.79 -33.58
CA LEU A 130 -22.54 -30.26 -34.46
C LEU A 130 -23.08 -30.92 -35.75
N LEU A 131 -22.25 -30.86 -36.80
CA LEU A 131 -22.00 -31.81 -37.91
C LEU A 131 -23.15 -32.19 -38.87
N GLN A 132 -22.96 -31.89 -40.17
CA GLN A 132 -22.73 -32.87 -41.25
C GLN A 132 -22.69 -32.19 -42.63
N GLU A 133 -21.59 -32.40 -43.37
CA GLU A 133 -21.48 -32.40 -44.85
C GLU A 133 -21.75 -33.85 -45.34
N PRO A 134 -22.17 -34.15 -46.60
CA PRO A 134 -21.33 -33.90 -47.80
C PRO A 134 -22.01 -33.72 -49.19
N GLU A 135 -21.17 -33.23 -50.12
CA GLU A 135 -20.96 -33.59 -51.55
C GLU A 135 -22.04 -33.44 -52.65
N GLY A 136 -21.60 -32.90 -53.79
CA GLY A 136 -22.03 -33.35 -55.14
C GLY A 136 -22.14 -32.29 -56.25
N GLU A 137 -21.10 -32.19 -57.11
CA GLU A 137 -21.06 -32.06 -58.60
C GLU A 137 -22.24 -31.38 -59.37
N THR A 138 -22.11 -30.61 -60.47
CA THR A 138 -21.08 -30.36 -61.50
C THR A 138 -21.50 -29.18 -62.42
N ALA A 139 -20.49 -28.55 -63.04
CA ALA A 139 -20.43 -28.03 -64.43
C ALA A 139 -21.23 -26.77 -64.91
N ALA A 140 -20.42 -25.71 -65.14
CA ALA A 140 -20.15 -25.07 -66.44
C ALA A 140 -21.02 -23.92 -67.03
N VAL A 141 -20.46 -22.72 -66.87
CA VAL A 141 -20.17 -21.65 -67.86
C VAL A 141 -21.30 -21.05 -68.71
N GLN A 142 -21.59 -19.77 -68.44
CA GLN A 142 -21.75 -18.74 -69.48
C GLN A 142 -20.98 -17.47 -69.07
N ALA A 143 -20.09 -17.03 -69.96
CA ALA A 143 -19.31 -15.81 -69.81
C ALA A 143 -20.19 -14.58 -70.13
N VAL A 144 -20.25 -13.65 -69.19
CA VAL A 144 -20.79 -12.30 -69.42
C VAL A 144 -19.62 -11.33 -69.28
N VAL A 145 -19.46 -10.49 -70.30
CA VAL A 145 -18.45 -9.45 -70.41
C VAL A 145 -18.68 -8.43 -69.30
N GLU A 146 -17.84 -8.46 -68.26
CA GLU A 146 -17.82 -7.44 -67.22
C GLU A 146 -17.16 -6.16 -67.75
N THR A 147 -17.92 -5.08 -67.64
CA THR A 147 -17.46 -3.73 -67.84
C THR A 147 -16.43 -3.41 -66.76
N THR A 148 -15.20 -3.10 -67.16
CA THR A 148 -14.13 -2.70 -66.24
C THR A 148 -14.49 -1.42 -65.50
N VAL A 149 -14.97 -1.55 -64.26
CA VAL A 149 -14.86 -0.49 -63.27
C VAL A 149 -13.58 -0.76 -62.50
N SER A 150 -12.59 0.12 -62.70
CA SER A 150 -11.34 0.11 -61.95
C SER A 150 -11.66 0.14 -60.45
N PRO A 151 -11.22 -0.84 -59.63
CA PRO A 151 -11.36 -0.72 -58.20
C PRO A 151 -10.49 0.47 -57.77
N ALA A 152 -11.11 1.40 -57.04
CA ALA A 152 -10.37 2.43 -56.33
C ALA A 152 -9.23 1.74 -55.54
N PRO A 153 -8.01 2.28 -55.54
CA PRO A 153 -6.90 1.63 -54.88
C PRO A 153 -7.28 1.42 -53.41
N ALA A 154 -7.22 0.16 -52.97
CA ALA A 154 -7.25 -0.15 -51.56
C ALA A 154 -6.21 0.74 -50.91
N VAL A 155 -6.63 1.56 -49.94
CA VAL A 155 -5.71 2.29 -49.08
C VAL A 155 -4.92 1.22 -48.34
N GLU A 156 -3.76 0.88 -48.90
CA GLU A 156 -2.78 0.02 -48.26
C GLU A 156 -2.45 0.71 -46.93
N SER A 157 -3.00 0.18 -45.84
CA SER A 157 -2.70 0.69 -44.50
C SER A 157 -1.20 0.51 -44.31
N ALA A 158 -0.43 1.59 -44.49
CA ALA A 158 1.00 1.55 -44.35
C ALA A 158 1.33 0.92 -42.99
N ILE A 159 1.99 -0.24 -43.00
CA ILE A 159 2.44 -0.90 -41.77
C ILE A 159 3.46 0.05 -41.14
N LEU A 160 3.05 0.76 -40.08
CA LEU A 160 3.91 1.68 -39.38
C LEU A 160 5.10 0.90 -38.79
N LYS A 161 6.32 1.36 -39.05
CA LYS A 161 7.53 0.73 -38.53
C LYS A 161 7.55 0.85 -37.00
N GLU A 162 8.02 -0.19 -36.31
CA GLU A 162 8.25 -0.12 -34.87
C GLU A 162 9.66 0.40 -34.55
N LYS A 163 9.75 1.36 -33.63
CA LYS A 163 11.00 1.89 -33.09
C LYS A 163 11.07 1.58 -31.60
N ARG A 164 12.03 0.75 -31.20
CA ARG A 164 12.32 0.52 -29.78
C ARG A 164 12.98 1.76 -29.16
N LEU A 165 12.44 2.23 -28.04
CA LEU A 165 13.02 3.34 -27.29
C LEU A 165 14.00 2.85 -26.22
N PHE A 166 13.57 1.95 -25.33
CA PHE A 166 14.42 1.36 -24.31
C PHE A 166 13.78 0.09 -23.73
N ARG A 167 14.55 -0.59 -22.87
CA ARG A 167 14.22 -1.88 -22.25
C ARG A 167 14.36 -1.82 -20.74
N LEU A 168 13.44 -2.45 -20.03
CA LEU A 168 13.44 -2.53 -18.57
C LEU A 168 13.20 -3.96 -18.08
N HIS A 169 14.18 -4.53 -17.40
CA HIS A 169 14.17 -5.93 -16.98
C HIS A 169 14.33 -6.05 -15.47
N GLY A 170 13.73 -7.07 -14.86
CA GLY A 170 14.04 -7.46 -13.48
C GLY A 170 12.81 -7.88 -12.68
N SER A 171 12.54 -7.20 -11.57
CA SER A 171 11.57 -7.63 -10.55
C SER A 171 10.15 -7.93 -11.09
N ASN A 172 9.61 -9.11 -10.75
CA ASN A 172 8.22 -9.49 -11.01
C ASN A 172 7.25 -8.49 -10.38
N THR A 173 7.45 -8.15 -9.09
CA THR A 173 6.60 -7.18 -8.39
C THR A 173 6.45 -5.86 -9.13
N ILE A 174 7.55 -5.37 -9.73
CA ILE A 174 7.52 -4.09 -10.43
C ILE A 174 6.97 -4.30 -11.85
N GLY A 175 7.43 -5.32 -12.58
CA GLY A 175 7.08 -5.55 -13.97
C GLY A 175 5.66 -6.06 -14.23
N GLU A 176 5.03 -6.72 -13.26
CA GLU A 176 3.68 -7.30 -13.38
C GLU A 176 2.59 -6.22 -13.42
N THR A 177 2.75 -5.15 -12.63
CA THR A 177 1.71 -4.11 -12.52
C THR A 177 2.29 -2.70 -12.47
N LEU A 178 3.30 -2.44 -11.63
CA LEU A 178 3.74 -1.07 -11.35
C LEU A 178 4.41 -0.37 -12.54
N ALA A 179 5.36 -1.01 -13.21
CA ALA A 179 6.08 -0.42 -14.34
C ALA A 179 5.14 -0.14 -15.54
N PRO A 180 4.25 -1.06 -15.96
CA PRO A 180 3.26 -0.77 -16.98
C PRO A 180 2.41 0.46 -16.67
N GLU A 181 1.87 0.58 -15.45
CA GLU A 181 1.03 1.72 -15.07
C GLU A 181 1.81 3.04 -15.01
N LEU A 182 3.03 3.03 -14.45
CA LEU A 182 3.91 4.20 -14.45
C LEU A 182 4.27 4.66 -15.86
N LEU A 183 4.57 3.74 -16.78
CA LEU A 183 4.89 4.07 -18.17
C LEU A 183 3.68 4.62 -18.91
N LYS A 184 2.50 4.01 -18.76
CA LYS A 184 1.26 4.55 -19.34
C LYS A 184 1.03 5.98 -18.88
N ALA A 185 1.08 6.24 -17.57
CA ALA A 185 0.86 7.57 -17.02
C ALA A 185 1.93 8.58 -17.48
N PHE A 186 3.20 8.17 -17.52
CA PHE A 186 4.29 8.98 -18.06
C PHE A 186 4.03 9.35 -19.52
N LEU A 187 3.75 8.37 -20.37
CA LEU A 187 3.54 8.58 -21.81
C LEU A 187 2.31 9.44 -22.08
N LEU A 188 1.20 9.23 -21.36
CA LEU A 188 0.03 10.10 -21.42
C LEU A 188 0.39 11.55 -21.04
N SER A 189 1.23 11.75 -20.02
CA SER A 189 1.71 13.09 -19.63
C SER A 189 2.58 13.76 -20.69
N GLN A 190 3.20 12.98 -21.58
CA GLN A 190 3.98 13.45 -22.73
C GLN A 190 3.11 13.63 -24.00
N GLY A 191 1.80 13.35 -23.92
CA GLY A 191 0.88 13.45 -25.05
C GLY A 191 0.85 12.22 -25.96
N ALA A 192 1.38 11.07 -25.53
CA ALA A 192 1.30 9.85 -26.31
C ALA A 192 -0.15 9.39 -26.55
N GLU A 193 -0.38 8.87 -27.74
CA GLU A 193 -1.64 8.35 -28.24
C GLU A 193 -1.53 6.82 -28.46
N ASP A 194 -2.68 6.15 -28.57
CA ASP A 194 -2.77 4.73 -28.96
C ASP A 194 -1.93 3.77 -28.09
N ILE A 195 -1.85 4.03 -26.78
CA ILE A 195 -1.05 3.24 -25.85
C ILE A 195 -1.66 1.84 -25.68
N GLN A 196 -0.92 0.80 -26.06
CA GLN A 196 -1.34 -0.60 -25.99
C GLN A 196 -0.28 -1.43 -25.26
N LEU A 197 -0.71 -2.16 -24.23
CA LEU A 197 0.10 -3.20 -23.61
C LEU A 197 -0.13 -4.51 -24.37
N ARG A 198 0.95 -5.11 -24.88
CA ARG A 198 0.93 -6.42 -25.55
C ARG A 198 1.84 -7.38 -24.83
N THR A 199 1.26 -8.41 -24.22
CA THR A 199 2.01 -9.53 -23.66
C THR A 199 2.61 -10.36 -24.80
N THR A 200 3.85 -10.81 -24.62
CA THR A 200 4.52 -11.64 -25.62
C THR A 200 4.07 -13.10 -25.46
N ALA A 201 4.74 -14.04 -26.15
CA ALA A 201 4.53 -15.46 -25.92
C ALA A 201 4.91 -15.90 -24.48
N VAL A 202 5.66 -15.07 -23.75
CA VAL A 202 6.01 -15.28 -22.34
C VAL A 202 5.15 -14.33 -21.50
N GLU A 203 4.33 -14.89 -20.61
CA GLU A 203 3.28 -14.18 -19.85
C GLU A 203 3.78 -12.96 -19.04
N VAL A 204 5.04 -13.01 -18.58
CA VAL A 204 5.68 -11.94 -17.78
C VAL A 204 6.53 -10.98 -18.62
N GLU A 205 6.44 -11.07 -19.94
CA GLU A 205 7.12 -10.17 -20.87
C GLU A 205 6.10 -9.35 -21.66
N ASN A 206 6.26 -8.03 -21.62
CA ASN A 206 5.28 -7.11 -22.15
C ASN A 206 5.95 -6.05 -23.03
N ASN A 207 5.31 -5.72 -24.14
CA ASN A 207 5.64 -4.59 -24.98
C ASN A 207 4.60 -3.49 -24.78
N LEU A 208 5.05 -2.29 -24.39
CA LEU A 208 4.19 -1.11 -24.41
C LEU A 208 4.40 -0.40 -25.75
N LEU A 209 3.38 -0.43 -26.59
CA LEU A 209 3.34 0.22 -27.90
C LEU A 209 2.58 1.54 -27.78
N PHE A 210 3.05 2.59 -28.44
CA PHE A 210 2.39 3.89 -28.45
C PHE A 210 2.86 4.74 -29.63
N ARG A 211 2.20 5.87 -29.87
CA ARG A 211 2.60 6.85 -30.89
C ARG A 211 2.68 8.24 -30.26
N MET A 212 3.69 9.03 -30.59
CA MET A 212 3.68 10.46 -30.22
C MET A 212 2.93 11.28 -31.29
N PRO A 213 2.36 12.44 -30.93
CA PRO A 213 1.71 13.31 -31.91
C PRO A 213 2.69 13.68 -33.03
N GLY A 214 2.29 13.40 -34.27
CA GLY A 214 3.11 13.66 -35.47
C GLY A 214 4.09 12.55 -35.85
N ASP A 215 4.26 11.50 -35.04
CA ASP A 215 5.10 10.35 -35.41
C ASP A 215 4.43 9.51 -36.50
N ASN A 216 5.22 9.06 -37.49
CA ASN A 216 4.81 8.12 -38.53
C ASN A 216 5.31 6.68 -38.25
N PHE A 217 5.62 6.38 -37.00
CA PHE A 217 6.10 5.09 -36.53
C PHE A 217 5.48 4.77 -35.16
N ILE A 218 5.49 3.50 -34.78
CA ILE A 218 5.05 3.05 -33.46
C ILE A 218 6.28 2.97 -32.55
N SER A 219 6.26 3.67 -31.43
CA SER A 219 7.27 3.54 -30.38
C SER A 219 7.00 2.31 -29.53
N ARG A 220 8.07 1.64 -29.09
CA ARG A 220 7.99 0.43 -28.27
C ARG A 220 8.93 0.48 -27.08
N ILE A 221 8.42 0.13 -25.90
CA ILE A 221 9.20 -0.10 -24.68
C ILE A 221 9.05 -1.58 -24.29
N GLU A 222 10.17 -2.27 -24.13
CA GLU A 222 10.23 -3.70 -23.78
C GLU A 222 10.33 -3.87 -22.27
N MET A 223 9.54 -4.78 -21.70
CA MET A 223 9.53 -5.09 -20.27
C MET A 223 9.66 -6.59 -20.05
N GLN A 224 10.56 -7.01 -19.17
CA GLN A 224 10.71 -8.41 -18.77
C GLN A 224 10.77 -8.56 -17.25
N ALA A 225 9.85 -9.32 -16.68
CA ALA A 225 9.71 -9.49 -15.24
C ALA A 225 10.11 -10.93 -14.82
N HIS A 226 11.40 -11.14 -14.60
CA HIS A 226 12.00 -12.47 -14.29
C HIS A 226 12.75 -12.52 -12.94
N GLY A 227 12.52 -11.54 -12.07
CA GLY A 227 13.09 -11.42 -10.73
C GLY A 227 14.22 -10.39 -10.62
N SER A 228 14.46 -9.89 -9.42
CA SER A 228 15.39 -8.74 -9.22
C SER A 228 16.82 -8.99 -9.73
N SER A 229 17.32 -10.22 -9.60
CA SER A 229 18.69 -10.55 -10.06
C SER A 229 18.81 -10.60 -11.59
N THR A 230 17.71 -10.79 -12.32
CA THR A 230 17.77 -10.87 -13.79
C THR A 230 17.97 -9.49 -14.41
N GLY A 231 17.44 -8.42 -13.80
CA GLY A 231 17.69 -7.05 -14.25
C GLY A 231 19.19 -6.70 -14.28
N PHE A 232 19.93 -7.03 -13.21
CA PHE A 232 21.38 -6.81 -13.16
C PHE A 232 22.16 -7.73 -14.13
N LYS A 233 21.71 -8.98 -14.32
CA LYS A 233 22.29 -9.87 -15.34
C LYS A 233 22.04 -9.34 -16.76
N SER A 234 20.85 -8.79 -17.02
CA SER A 234 20.52 -8.19 -18.30
C SER A 234 21.31 -6.91 -18.56
N LEU A 235 21.64 -6.13 -17.52
CA LEU A 235 22.58 -5.00 -17.65
C LEU A 235 23.97 -5.51 -18.03
N ASP A 236 24.49 -6.52 -17.32
CA ASP A 236 25.80 -7.12 -17.60
C ASP A 236 25.91 -7.61 -19.06
N GLN A 237 24.84 -8.25 -19.54
CA GLN A 237 24.71 -8.74 -20.92
C GLN A 237 24.45 -7.63 -21.96
N GLY A 238 24.15 -6.39 -21.55
CA GLY A 238 23.78 -5.29 -22.45
C GLY A 238 22.40 -5.44 -23.10
N VAL A 239 21.54 -6.30 -22.56
CA VAL A 239 20.20 -6.59 -23.10
C VAL A 239 19.08 -5.82 -22.42
N THR A 240 19.37 -5.02 -21.38
CA THR A 240 18.43 -4.05 -20.80
C THR A 240 19.10 -2.68 -20.65
N ASP A 241 18.31 -1.62 -20.55
CA ASP A 241 18.79 -0.24 -20.39
C ASP A 241 18.50 0.29 -18.98
N LEU A 242 17.41 -0.18 -18.35
CA LEU A 242 17.03 0.06 -16.96
C LEU A 242 16.86 -1.28 -16.22
N ALA A 243 17.26 -1.37 -14.95
CA ALA A 243 17.01 -2.57 -14.14
C ALA A 243 15.99 -2.30 -13.03
N MET A 244 15.07 -3.24 -12.82
CA MET A 244 14.06 -3.19 -11.77
C MET A 244 14.39 -4.20 -10.66
N ALA A 245 14.32 -3.80 -9.39
CA ALA A 245 14.57 -4.71 -8.27
C ALA A 245 13.67 -4.44 -7.07
N SER A 246 13.25 -5.50 -6.37
CA SER A 246 12.53 -5.43 -5.09
C SER A 246 13.45 -5.67 -3.89
N ARG A 247 14.74 -5.44 -4.10
CA ARG A 247 15.80 -5.40 -3.09
C ARG A 247 16.89 -4.50 -3.61
N ARG A 248 17.74 -4.01 -2.71
CA ARG A 248 18.94 -3.30 -3.11
C ARG A 248 19.86 -4.21 -3.94
N ILE A 249 20.61 -3.61 -4.87
CA ILE A 249 21.70 -4.29 -5.57
C ILE A 249 22.71 -4.86 -4.55
N ARG A 250 23.18 -6.09 -4.77
CA ARG A 250 24.22 -6.69 -3.92
C ARG A 250 25.58 -6.14 -4.28
N GLU A 251 26.51 -6.18 -3.34
CA GLU A 251 27.89 -5.76 -3.55
C GLU A 251 28.53 -6.45 -4.76
N ALA A 252 28.49 -7.78 -4.82
CA ALA A 252 29.00 -8.53 -5.99
C ALA A 252 28.31 -8.20 -7.33
N GLU A 253 27.03 -7.78 -7.31
CA GLU A 253 26.34 -7.33 -8.53
C GLU A 253 26.84 -5.94 -8.95
N ASN A 254 27.04 -5.04 -7.98
CA ASN A 254 27.58 -3.71 -8.21
C ASN A 254 29.03 -3.75 -8.68
N ASP A 255 29.89 -4.54 -8.04
CA ASP A 255 31.32 -4.65 -8.39
C ASP A 255 31.49 -5.13 -9.83
N LYS A 256 30.63 -6.03 -10.29
CA LYS A 256 30.62 -6.51 -11.67
C LYS A 256 30.21 -5.43 -12.68
N LEU A 257 29.25 -4.58 -12.32
CA LEU A 257 28.61 -3.62 -13.25
C LEU A 257 29.24 -2.23 -13.21
N SER A 258 29.85 -1.85 -12.10
CA SER A 258 30.22 -0.46 -11.80
C SER A 258 31.27 0.12 -12.74
N SER A 259 32.17 -0.71 -13.27
CA SER A 259 33.16 -0.29 -14.27
C SER A 259 32.52 0.15 -15.60
N ARG A 260 31.33 -0.37 -15.93
CA ARG A 260 30.60 -0.07 -17.16
C ARG A 260 29.50 0.97 -16.96
N TYR A 261 28.85 0.96 -15.79
CA TYR A 261 27.61 1.68 -15.54
C TYR A 261 27.68 2.70 -14.40
N GLY A 262 28.87 2.91 -13.82
CA GLY A 262 29.06 3.71 -12.60
C GLY A 262 28.57 2.97 -11.35
N ASP A 263 28.84 3.53 -10.17
CA ASP A 263 28.37 2.93 -8.91
C ASP A 263 26.83 2.94 -8.87
N LEU A 264 26.22 1.77 -9.02
CA LEU A 264 24.76 1.59 -9.03
C LEU A 264 24.15 1.76 -7.64
N ARG A 265 24.95 2.06 -6.61
CA ARG A 265 24.52 2.40 -5.25
C ARG A 265 24.44 3.91 -5.01
N SER A 266 24.82 4.73 -5.99
CA SER A 266 24.82 6.19 -5.87
C SER A 266 23.41 6.77 -5.94
N LYS A 267 23.17 7.96 -5.37
CA LYS A 267 21.86 8.65 -5.45
C LYS A 267 21.40 8.86 -6.89
N GLY A 268 22.32 9.06 -7.84
CA GLY A 268 22.01 9.31 -9.25
C GLY A 268 21.60 8.07 -10.03
N THR A 269 21.94 6.87 -9.54
CA THR A 269 21.72 5.60 -10.24
C THR A 269 20.74 4.68 -9.50
N GLU A 270 20.59 4.83 -8.18
CA GLU A 270 19.65 4.08 -7.34
C GLU A 270 18.41 4.92 -7.02
N HIS A 271 17.27 4.55 -7.62
CA HIS A 271 16.01 5.26 -7.40
C HIS A 271 15.01 4.37 -6.67
N ILE A 272 14.64 4.77 -5.45
CA ILE A 272 13.53 4.15 -4.73
C ILE A 272 12.25 4.72 -5.33
N ILE A 273 11.46 3.87 -5.98
CA ILE A 273 10.27 4.27 -6.75
C ILE A 273 8.97 4.13 -5.96
N GLY A 274 9.01 3.44 -4.83
CA GLY A 274 7.85 3.15 -4.00
C GLY A 274 8.19 2.10 -2.96
N MET A 275 7.21 1.78 -2.13
CA MET A 275 7.32 0.77 -1.09
C MET A 275 6.28 -0.33 -1.36
N ASP A 276 6.61 -1.57 -0.98
CA ASP A 276 5.67 -2.67 -0.97
C ASP A 276 5.64 -3.34 0.40
N GLY A 277 4.48 -3.81 0.81
CA GLY A 277 4.26 -4.50 2.08
C GLY A 277 3.35 -5.71 1.93
N LEU A 278 3.71 -6.78 2.64
CA LEU A 278 2.98 -8.05 2.63
C LEU A 278 2.18 -8.19 3.92
N ALA A 279 0.87 -8.34 3.82
CA ALA A 279 0.05 -8.75 4.94
C ALA A 279 0.03 -10.27 5.04
N VAL A 280 0.18 -10.80 6.25
CA VAL A 280 -0.22 -12.18 6.55
C VAL A 280 -1.66 -12.14 6.99
N ILE A 281 -2.47 -13.00 6.39
CA ILE A 281 -3.90 -13.04 6.61
C ILE A 281 -4.34 -14.40 7.14
N VAL A 282 -5.33 -14.37 8.02
CA VAL A 282 -6.00 -15.54 8.59
C VAL A 282 -7.51 -15.35 8.51
N ASN A 283 -8.26 -16.41 8.83
CA ASN A 283 -9.68 -16.29 9.03
C ASN A 283 -10.03 -15.28 10.14
N PRO A 284 -11.06 -14.42 9.97
CA PRO A 284 -11.49 -13.48 11.02
C PRO A 284 -11.82 -14.12 12.37
N ALA A 285 -12.29 -15.37 12.39
CA ALA A 285 -12.60 -16.09 13.62
C ALA A 285 -11.35 -16.68 14.32
N ASN A 286 -10.16 -16.56 13.74
CA ASN A 286 -8.93 -17.03 14.36
C ASN A 286 -8.49 -16.05 15.47
N PRO A 287 -8.36 -16.48 16.74
CA PRO A 287 -8.05 -15.60 17.85
C PRO A 287 -6.62 -15.07 17.84
N VAL A 288 -5.70 -15.69 17.10
CA VAL A 288 -4.30 -15.22 16.98
C VAL A 288 -4.28 -13.79 16.42
N SER A 289 -3.61 -12.88 17.12
CA SER A 289 -3.48 -11.46 16.75
C SER A 289 -2.15 -11.14 16.07
N ASP A 290 -1.10 -11.90 16.39
CA ASP A 290 0.25 -11.62 15.97
C ASP A 290 1.12 -12.87 15.87
N LEU A 291 2.15 -12.78 15.03
CA LEU A 291 3.17 -13.80 14.85
C LEU A 291 4.53 -13.16 14.52
N SER A 292 5.62 -13.81 14.90
CA SER A 292 6.96 -13.43 14.45
C SER A 292 7.28 -14.02 13.07
N THR A 293 8.26 -13.43 12.36
CA THR A 293 8.70 -14.01 11.07
C THR A 293 9.20 -15.45 11.19
N ALA A 294 9.74 -15.85 12.35
CA ALA A 294 10.15 -17.23 12.62
C ALA A 294 8.94 -18.17 12.74
N GLN A 295 7.89 -17.75 13.44
CA GLN A 295 6.65 -18.51 13.58
C GLN A 295 5.92 -18.65 12.25
N LEU A 296 5.88 -17.58 11.44
CA LEU A 296 5.39 -17.65 10.07
C LEU A 296 6.16 -18.69 9.26
N ALA A 297 7.50 -18.73 9.35
CA ALA A 297 8.30 -19.70 8.64
C ALA A 297 7.96 -21.15 9.06
N MET A 298 7.70 -21.40 10.34
CA MET A 298 7.28 -22.71 10.86
C MET A 298 5.92 -23.16 10.32
N LEU A 299 4.93 -22.26 10.29
CA LEU A 299 3.59 -22.54 9.77
C LEU A 299 3.62 -22.79 8.26
N PHE A 300 4.22 -21.89 7.50
CA PHE A 300 4.25 -22.00 6.04
C PHE A 300 5.14 -23.14 5.54
N SER A 301 6.12 -23.61 6.33
CA SER A 301 6.87 -24.82 6.01
C SER A 301 6.16 -26.12 6.42
N GLY A 302 5.09 -26.03 7.21
CA GLY A 302 4.43 -27.19 7.81
C GLY A 302 5.27 -27.86 8.90
N SER A 303 6.26 -27.17 9.47
CA SER A 303 6.97 -27.66 10.67
C SER A 303 6.08 -27.58 11.90
N VAL A 304 5.12 -26.65 11.89
CA VAL A 304 3.98 -26.59 12.81
C VAL A 304 2.73 -26.58 11.93
N ASP A 305 1.78 -27.45 12.23
CA ASP A 305 0.57 -27.65 11.42
C ASP A 305 -0.73 -27.54 12.23
N ASN A 306 -0.66 -27.04 13.46
CA ASN A 306 -1.82 -26.80 14.32
C ASN A 306 -1.70 -25.45 15.05
N TRP A 307 -2.81 -24.71 15.10
CA TRP A 307 -2.88 -23.37 15.70
C TRP A 307 -2.65 -23.34 17.22
N SER A 308 -2.90 -24.46 17.91
CA SER A 308 -2.67 -24.59 19.36
C SER A 308 -1.22 -24.31 19.78
N ALA A 309 -0.25 -24.49 18.87
CA ALA A 309 1.15 -24.16 19.11
C ALA A 309 1.42 -22.65 19.33
N PHE A 310 0.52 -21.78 18.88
CA PHE A 310 0.66 -20.32 18.97
C PHE A 310 -0.54 -19.66 19.66
N GLY A 311 -1.13 -20.37 20.64
CA GLY A 311 -2.25 -19.86 21.43
C GLY A 311 -3.59 -19.80 20.69
N GLY A 312 -3.67 -20.40 19.49
CA GLY A 312 -4.91 -20.56 18.74
C GLY A 312 -5.72 -21.81 19.16
N PRO A 313 -6.85 -22.07 18.48
CA PRO A 313 -7.65 -23.27 18.72
C PRO A 313 -6.90 -24.54 18.32
N ASP A 314 -7.31 -25.69 18.86
CA ASP A 314 -6.90 -26.99 18.34
C ASP A 314 -7.52 -27.22 16.95
N LEU A 315 -6.85 -26.69 15.93
CA LEU A 315 -7.32 -26.63 14.57
C LEU A 315 -6.12 -26.77 13.62
N PRO A 316 -6.18 -27.69 12.63
CA PRO A 316 -5.13 -27.81 11.62
C PRO A 316 -4.94 -26.52 10.82
N VAL A 317 -3.68 -26.25 10.46
CA VAL A 317 -3.28 -25.11 9.65
C VAL A 317 -3.37 -25.48 8.18
N LYS A 318 -4.21 -24.77 7.43
CA LYS A 318 -4.29 -24.85 5.97
C LYS A 318 -3.48 -23.70 5.36
N VAL A 319 -2.42 -24.02 4.62
CA VAL A 319 -1.54 -23.01 4.02
C VAL A 319 -1.98 -22.69 2.60
N TYR A 320 -2.28 -21.43 2.34
CA TYR A 320 -2.45 -20.86 1.02
C TYR A 320 -1.25 -19.99 0.65
N ALA A 321 -0.75 -20.13 -0.57
CA ALA A 321 0.35 -19.34 -1.08
C ALA A 321 0.03 -18.84 -2.48
N ARG A 322 0.57 -17.67 -2.84
CA ARG A 322 0.58 -17.20 -4.22
C ARG A 322 1.31 -18.20 -5.13
N ASP A 323 1.04 -18.17 -6.42
CA ASP A 323 1.67 -19.04 -7.42
C ASP A 323 3.20 -18.81 -7.53
N ALA A 324 3.88 -19.55 -8.42
CA ALA A 324 5.33 -19.48 -8.56
C ALA A 324 5.86 -18.22 -9.24
N ASN A 325 5.04 -17.57 -10.06
CA ASN A 325 5.45 -16.40 -10.85
C ASN A 325 5.15 -15.08 -10.11
N SER A 326 4.28 -15.10 -9.11
CA SER A 326 3.91 -13.95 -8.30
C SER A 326 5.10 -13.23 -7.63
N GLY A 327 5.16 -11.91 -7.82
CA GLY A 327 6.12 -11.07 -7.09
C GLY A 327 5.88 -11.04 -5.57
N THR A 328 4.63 -11.25 -5.15
CA THR A 328 4.24 -11.38 -3.74
C THR A 328 4.86 -12.65 -3.14
N TRP A 329 4.83 -13.77 -3.88
CA TRP A 329 5.47 -15.03 -3.47
C TRP A 329 6.99 -14.89 -3.32
N ASP A 330 7.65 -14.30 -4.30
CA ASP A 330 9.11 -14.11 -4.27
C ASP A 330 9.57 -13.37 -3.02
N SER A 331 8.76 -12.42 -2.59
CA SER A 331 9.06 -11.54 -1.47
C SER A 331 8.79 -12.22 -0.14
N PHE A 332 7.65 -12.91 0.00
CA PHE A 332 7.39 -13.74 1.17
C PHE A 332 8.47 -14.83 1.33
N LYS A 333 8.82 -15.52 0.24
CA LYS A 333 9.89 -16.52 0.20
C LYS A 333 11.22 -15.94 0.66
N SER A 334 11.57 -14.72 0.24
CA SER A 334 12.83 -14.09 0.64
C SER A 334 12.84 -13.60 2.08
N MET A 335 11.74 -12.98 2.54
CA MET A 335 11.67 -12.26 3.82
C MET A 335 11.32 -13.17 4.99
N VAL A 336 10.62 -14.28 4.74
CA VAL A 336 10.16 -15.22 5.77
C VAL A 336 10.87 -16.56 5.63
N LEU A 337 10.66 -17.28 4.52
CA LEU A 337 11.14 -18.65 4.41
C LEU A 337 12.67 -18.74 4.35
N LYS A 338 13.31 -18.05 3.40
CA LYS A 338 14.77 -18.06 3.25
C LYS A 338 15.50 -17.45 4.44
N LYS A 339 14.91 -16.43 5.08
CA LYS A 339 15.46 -15.80 6.29
C LYS A 339 15.67 -16.84 7.41
N HIS A 340 14.77 -17.83 7.49
CA HIS A 340 14.76 -18.87 8.52
C HIS A 340 15.13 -20.26 7.99
N ASP A 341 15.80 -20.33 6.83
CA ASP A 341 16.22 -21.58 6.16
C ASP A 341 15.08 -22.61 5.99
N LYS A 342 13.88 -22.12 5.67
CA LYS A 342 12.69 -22.93 5.38
C LYS A 342 12.33 -22.89 3.90
N LYS A 343 11.54 -23.90 3.50
CA LYS A 343 10.86 -23.97 2.20
C LYS A 343 9.36 -24.05 2.45
N LEU A 344 8.56 -23.67 1.46
CA LEU A 344 7.12 -23.79 1.55
C LEU A 344 6.72 -25.27 1.66
N SER A 345 5.71 -25.54 2.48
CA SER A 345 5.13 -26.86 2.63
C SER A 345 4.68 -27.40 1.28
N PRO A 346 4.96 -28.68 0.95
CA PRO A 346 4.41 -29.32 -0.24
C PRO A 346 2.88 -29.49 -0.18
N LYS A 347 2.27 -29.33 1.00
CA LYS A 347 0.81 -29.34 1.20
C LYS A 347 0.16 -27.96 0.96
N ALA A 348 0.97 -26.92 0.72
CA ALA A 348 0.44 -25.58 0.50
C ALA A 348 -0.33 -25.51 -0.82
N GLU A 349 -1.51 -24.93 -0.78
CA GLU A 349 -2.34 -24.71 -1.97
C GLU A 349 -1.92 -23.41 -2.66
N ARG A 350 -1.65 -23.50 -3.96
CA ARG A 350 -1.11 -22.39 -4.75
C ARG A 350 -2.25 -21.72 -5.52
N ILE A 351 -2.44 -20.43 -5.29
CA ILE A 351 -3.53 -19.63 -5.89
C ILE A 351 -2.94 -18.45 -6.65
N GLU A 352 -3.35 -18.30 -7.91
CA GLU A 352 -2.91 -17.25 -8.82
C GLU A 352 -3.68 -15.93 -8.65
N SER A 353 -4.91 -15.93 -8.14
CA SER A 353 -5.67 -14.69 -7.90
C SER A 353 -5.54 -14.20 -6.45
N SER A 354 -5.18 -12.93 -6.26
CA SER A 354 -4.98 -12.37 -4.91
C SER A 354 -6.30 -12.26 -4.16
N ILE A 355 -7.36 -11.95 -4.91
CA ILE A 355 -8.74 -11.88 -4.43
C ILE A 355 -9.20 -13.28 -4.02
N GLU A 356 -8.97 -14.29 -4.86
CA GLU A 356 -9.35 -15.67 -4.56
C GLU A 356 -8.64 -16.20 -3.31
N LEU A 357 -7.33 -15.98 -3.19
CA LEU A 357 -6.57 -16.40 -2.01
C LEU A 357 -7.14 -15.79 -0.73
N SER A 358 -7.44 -14.48 -0.77
CA SER A 358 -8.05 -13.76 0.33
C SER A 358 -9.44 -14.30 0.69
N ASP A 359 -10.27 -14.57 -0.32
CA ASP A 359 -11.60 -15.15 -0.14
C ASP A 359 -11.54 -16.53 0.50
N GLN A 360 -10.62 -17.41 0.06
CA GLN A 360 -10.43 -18.74 0.65
C GLN A 360 -10.03 -18.64 2.12
N VAL A 361 -9.03 -17.79 2.44
CA VAL A 361 -8.59 -17.57 3.82
C VAL A 361 -9.72 -17.03 4.70
N SER A 362 -10.56 -16.12 4.18
CA SER A 362 -11.68 -15.56 4.93
C SER A 362 -12.79 -16.58 5.27
N LYS A 363 -12.88 -17.69 4.51
CA LYS A 363 -13.93 -18.72 4.67
C LYS A 363 -13.47 -19.90 5.53
N GLU A 364 -12.20 -20.29 5.44
CA GLU A 364 -11.69 -21.48 6.11
C GLU A 364 -11.01 -21.13 7.45
N LYS A 365 -11.58 -21.61 8.56
CA LYS A 365 -11.15 -21.24 9.93
C LYS A 365 -9.67 -21.51 10.24
N GLY A 366 -9.11 -22.57 9.66
CA GLY A 366 -7.72 -22.99 9.87
C GLY A 366 -6.73 -22.34 8.89
N ALA A 367 -7.21 -21.51 7.96
CA ALA A 367 -6.39 -21.01 6.87
C ALA A 367 -5.44 -19.88 7.27
N ILE A 368 -4.26 -19.91 6.65
CA ILE A 368 -3.27 -18.83 6.66
C ILE A 368 -2.80 -18.56 5.22
N GLY A 369 -2.62 -17.29 4.88
CA GLY A 369 -2.08 -16.86 3.60
C GLY A 369 -1.29 -15.56 3.71
N PHE A 370 -0.73 -15.10 2.59
CA PHE A 370 -0.05 -13.80 2.52
C PHE A 370 -0.44 -13.09 1.22
N ILE A 371 -0.62 -11.77 1.29
CA ILE A 371 -1.14 -10.97 0.20
C ILE A 371 -0.63 -9.52 0.25
N GLY A 372 -0.68 -8.79 -0.87
CA GLY A 372 -0.43 -7.34 -0.87
C GLY A 372 -1.60 -6.60 -0.22
N LEU A 373 -1.33 -5.48 0.46
CA LEU A 373 -2.32 -4.78 1.31
C LEU A 373 -3.72 -4.58 0.69
N PRO A 374 -3.87 -4.15 -0.58
CA PRO A 374 -5.19 -3.94 -1.19
C PRO A 374 -6.08 -5.19 -1.21
N TYR A 375 -5.49 -6.38 -1.07
CA TYR A 375 -6.15 -7.66 -1.21
C TYR A 375 -6.41 -8.37 0.13
N ILE A 376 -6.22 -7.71 1.28
CA ILE A 376 -6.63 -8.27 2.57
C ILE A 376 -8.15 -8.50 2.60
N LEU A 377 -8.94 -7.60 1.98
CA LEU A 377 -10.39 -7.71 1.81
C LEU A 377 -11.13 -8.06 3.12
N ARG A 378 -11.76 -9.24 3.19
CA ARG A 378 -12.53 -9.71 4.36
C ARG A 378 -11.72 -10.60 5.31
N ALA A 379 -10.48 -10.91 4.97
CA ALA A 379 -9.61 -11.67 5.86
C ALA A 379 -9.09 -10.77 6.99
N LYS A 380 -8.67 -11.39 8.09
CA LYS A 380 -8.03 -10.69 9.22
C LYS A 380 -6.54 -10.63 8.98
N ALA A 381 -5.95 -9.42 9.08
CA ALA A 381 -4.51 -9.25 8.99
C ALA A 381 -3.87 -9.44 10.36
N LEU A 382 -2.73 -10.13 10.41
CA LEU A 382 -1.93 -10.29 11.64
C LEU A 382 -0.93 -9.16 11.80
N ALA A 383 -0.70 -8.72 13.03
CA ALA A 383 0.48 -7.93 13.36
C ALA A 383 1.72 -8.82 13.33
N ILE A 384 2.80 -8.35 12.70
CA ILE A 384 4.03 -9.15 12.54
C ILE A 384 5.16 -8.51 13.33
N SER A 385 5.90 -9.33 14.07
CA SER A 385 7.17 -8.97 14.69
C SER A 385 8.36 -9.50 13.88
N ASP A 386 9.48 -8.77 13.86
CA ASP A 386 10.68 -9.20 13.14
C ASP A 386 11.26 -10.51 13.71
N GLU A 387 11.25 -10.64 15.03
CA GLU A 387 11.62 -11.83 15.81
C GLU A 387 10.74 -11.89 17.09
N GLU A 388 10.81 -12.99 17.85
CA GLU A 388 9.95 -13.28 19.02
C GLU A 388 9.92 -12.18 20.10
N ASN A 389 10.94 -11.32 20.17
CA ASN A 389 11.04 -10.22 21.15
C ASN A 389 10.87 -8.81 20.56
N ALA A 390 10.58 -8.69 19.26
CA ALA A 390 10.28 -7.39 18.64
C ALA A 390 8.79 -7.07 18.80
N GLN A 391 8.45 -5.79 18.90
CA GLN A 391 7.04 -5.38 18.96
C GLN A 391 6.29 -5.84 17.68
N PRO A 392 5.13 -6.51 17.81
CA PRO A 392 4.28 -6.79 16.66
C PRO A 392 3.70 -5.50 16.08
N ILE A 393 3.73 -5.38 14.75
CA ILE A 393 3.29 -4.18 14.04
C ILE A 393 2.30 -4.61 12.96
N TYR A 394 1.15 -3.92 12.88
CA TYR A 394 0.15 -4.16 11.83
C TYR A 394 0.65 -3.67 10.45
N PRO A 395 0.28 -4.38 9.35
CA PRO A 395 0.56 -3.95 7.98
C PRO A 395 -0.36 -2.80 7.57
N THR A 396 0.06 -1.56 7.82
CA THR A 396 -0.69 -0.37 7.45
C THR A 396 0.09 0.43 6.41
N SER A 397 -0.58 1.26 5.60
CA SER A 397 0.13 2.14 4.66
C SER A 397 1.17 3.01 5.36
N PHE A 398 0.90 3.44 6.60
CA PHE A 398 1.81 4.24 7.41
C PHE A 398 3.02 3.45 7.91
N THR A 399 2.81 2.28 8.51
CA THR A 399 3.89 1.44 9.04
C THR A 399 4.78 0.87 7.92
N ILE A 400 4.26 0.76 6.70
CA ILE A 400 5.05 0.41 5.51
C ILE A 400 5.81 1.62 4.97
N SER A 401 5.18 2.80 4.89
CA SER A 401 5.86 4.00 4.39
C SER A 401 7.02 4.45 5.29
N THR A 402 6.88 4.26 6.61
CA THR A 402 7.95 4.49 7.60
C THR A 402 8.96 3.33 7.68
N GLU A 403 8.70 2.22 7.00
CA GLU A 403 9.50 0.98 7.08
C GLU A 403 9.54 0.37 8.50
N ASP A 404 8.53 0.66 9.33
CA ASP A 404 8.37 0.14 10.70
C ASP A 404 7.79 -1.28 10.71
N TYR A 405 6.99 -1.66 9.71
CA TYR A 405 6.45 -3.01 9.58
C TYR A 405 7.51 -4.01 9.04
N PRO A 406 7.64 -5.24 9.60
CA PRO A 406 8.73 -6.16 9.21
C PRO A 406 8.68 -6.69 7.77
N LEU A 407 7.49 -6.85 7.19
CA LEU A 407 7.34 -7.40 5.84
C LEU A 407 7.24 -6.30 4.77
N VAL A 408 8.07 -5.25 4.92
CA VAL A 408 8.26 -4.14 3.98
C VAL A 408 9.49 -4.33 3.10
N ARG A 409 9.39 -3.89 1.84
CA ARG A 409 10.56 -3.72 0.96
C ARG A 409 10.47 -2.45 0.14
N ARG A 410 11.63 -1.86 -0.12
CA ARG A 410 11.79 -0.79 -1.11
C ARG A 410 11.73 -1.38 -2.52
N LEU A 411 11.10 -0.68 -3.44
CA LEU A 411 11.11 -0.97 -4.86
C LEU A 411 12.08 -0.02 -5.55
N TYR A 412 12.93 -0.57 -6.42
CA TYR A 412 14.05 0.14 -7.03
C TYR A 412 13.97 0.10 -8.55
N MET A 413 14.31 1.23 -9.17
CA MET A 413 14.80 1.29 -10.54
C MET A 413 16.25 1.76 -10.53
N TYR A 414 17.10 1.05 -11.25
CA TYR A 414 18.51 1.38 -11.41
C TYR A 414 18.74 1.96 -12.79
N GLU A 415 19.11 3.23 -12.81
CA GLU A 415 19.46 4.00 -13.99
C GLU A 415 20.99 4.04 -14.11
N PRO A 416 21.59 3.32 -15.08
CA PRO A 416 23.03 3.38 -15.29
C PRO A 416 23.53 4.81 -15.48
N ALA A 417 24.71 5.15 -14.95
CA ALA A 417 25.31 6.48 -15.11
C ALA A 417 25.63 6.84 -16.58
N THR A 418 25.59 5.85 -17.49
CA THR A 418 25.70 6.04 -18.94
C THR A 418 24.41 6.55 -19.59
N VAL A 419 23.29 6.55 -18.87
CA VAL A 419 22.04 7.15 -19.33
C VAL A 419 22.20 8.67 -19.34
N GLY A 420 21.98 9.28 -20.51
CA GLY A 420 22.13 10.72 -20.68
C GLY A 420 21.05 11.50 -19.95
N THR A 421 21.45 12.59 -19.29
CA THR A 421 20.51 13.59 -18.74
C THR A 421 19.58 14.11 -19.84
N GLY A 422 18.29 14.17 -19.55
CA GLY A 422 17.25 14.57 -20.50
C GLY A 422 16.82 13.47 -21.47
N SER A 423 17.41 12.27 -21.42
CA SER A 423 16.91 11.12 -22.19
C SER A 423 15.50 10.73 -21.75
N VAL A 424 14.80 9.94 -22.56
CA VAL A 424 13.46 9.41 -22.22
C VAL A 424 13.51 8.60 -20.91
N ILE A 425 14.62 7.88 -20.64
CA ILE A 425 14.81 7.13 -19.40
C ILE A 425 14.92 8.08 -18.20
N ASP A 426 15.77 9.11 -18.25
CA ASP A 426 15.91 10.11 -17.18
C ASP A 426 14.58 10.84 -16.92
N GLN A 427 13.87 11.24 -17.99
CA GLN A 427 12.55 11.87 -17.87
C GLN A 427 11.52 10.94 -17.23
N PHE A 428 11.52 9.66 -17.61
CA PHE A 428 10.66 8.64 -17.00
C PHE A 428 10.97 8.48 -15.50
N ILE A 429 12.25 8.37 -15.12
CA ILE A 429 12.65 8.28 -13.71
C ILE A 429 12.22 9.52 -12.92
N ARG A 430 12.39 10.73 -13.47
CA ARG A 430 11.93 11.96 -12.83
C ARG A 430 10.41 11.98 -12.66
N PHE A 431 9.65 11.51 -13.66
CA PHE A 431 8.21 11.34 -13.54
C PHE A 431 7.85 10.35 -12.42
N VAL A 432 8.49 9.19 -12.38
CA VAL A 432 8.25 8.16 -11.35
C VAL A 432 8.48 8.72 -9.95
N LEU A 433 9.52 9.54 -9.76
CA LEU A 433 9.86 10.15 -8.47
C LEU A 433 9.01 11.38 -8.10
N SER A 434 8.28 11.96 -9.06
CA SER A 434 7.38 13.09 -8.84
C SER A 434 6.11 12.68 -8.09
N GLU A 435 5.37 13.64 -7.54
CA GLU A 435 4.09 13.35 -6.86
C GLU A 435 3.09 12.63 -7.74
N LYS A 436 2.96 13.02 -9.01
CA LYS A 436 2.06 12.36 -9.97
C LYS A 436 2.47 10.91 -10.20
N GLY A 437 3.76 10.64 -10.33
CA GLY A 437 4.26 9.26 -10.42
C GLY A 437 3.99 8.48 -9.14
N GLN A 438 4.16 9.12 -7.98
CA GLN A 438 3.86 8.52 -6.69
C GLN A 438 2.35 8.34 -6.42
N ASP A 439 1.47 9.09 -7.08
CA ASP A 439 0.02 8.84 -7.07
C ASP A 439 -0.30 7.56 -7.85
N VAL A 440 0.34 7.37 -9.02
CA VAL A 440 0.23 6.11 -9.79
C VAL A 440 0.75 4.91 -8.98
N VAL A 441 1.83 5.07 -8.21
CA VAL A 441 2.32 4.03 -7.28
C VAL A 441 1.21 3.61 -6.31
N LYS A 442 0.49 4.59 -5.74
CA LYS A 442 -0.63 4.34 -4.81
C LYS A 442 -1.80 3.66 -5.50
N GLU A 443 -2.18 4.13 -6.69
CA GLU A 443 -3.29 3.58 -7.48
C GLU A 443 -3.02 2.14 -7.94
N ALA A 444 -1.76 1.82 -8.24
CA ALA A 444 -1.31 0.47 -8.56
C ALA A 444 -1.29 -0.48 -7.34
N GLY A 445 -1.68 -0.01 -6.14
CA GLY A 445 -1.76 -0.82 -4.94
C GLY A 445 -0.48 -0.91 -4.11
N PHE A 446 0.53 -0.10 -4.44
CA PHE A 446 1.77 0.03 -3.68
C PHE A 446 1.73 1.23 -2.74
N ILE A 447 2.76 1.40 -1.92
CA ILE A 447 2.84 2.51 -0.98
C ILE A 447 3.71 3.63 -1.57
N SER A 448 3.04 4.75 -1.81
CA SER A 448 3.61 6.01 -2.28
C SER A 448 4.61 6.61 -1.27
N GLN A 449 5.58 7.36 -1.78
CA GLN A 449 6.50 8.17 -1.00
C GLN A 449 6.02 9.62 -0.79
N ASN A 450 4.83 9.97 -1.28
CA ASN A 450 4.21 11.28 -1.00
C ASN A 450 4.01 11.42 0.52
N VAL A 451 4.40 12.59 1.04
CA VAL A 451 4.43 12.83 2.48
C VAL A 451 3.04 13.21 2.95
N TYR A 452 2.57 12.52 3.98
CA TYR A 452 1.36 12.87 4.70
C TYR A 452 1.62 12.77 6.20
N LYS A 453 0.81 13.46 6.99
CA LYS A 453 0.85 13.40 8.45
C LYS A 453 -0.26 12.53 9.00
N THR A 454 -0.03 11.90 10.14
CA THR A 454 -1.05 11.15 10.87
C THR A 454 -0.80 11.21 12.38
N ARG A 455 -1.82 10.93 13.18
CA ARG A 455 -1.66 10.70 14.62
C ARG A 455 -1.63 9.20 14.87
N PRO A 456 -0.43 8.57 14.96
CA PRO A 456 -0.38 7.13 15.20
C PRO A 456 -0.96 6.82 16.58
N VAL A 457 -1.70 5.71 16.68
CA VAL A 457 -2.12 5.19 17.98
C VAL A 457 -0.90 4.61 18.67
N LEU A 458 -0.42 5.34 19.65
CA LEU A 458 0.74 4.99 20.47
C LEU A 458 0.33 4.03 21.61
N SER A 459 1.25 3.13 21.95
CA SER A 459 1.13 2.26 23.12
C SER A 459 1.30 3.08 24.41
N ASN A 460 0.57 2.70 25.46
CA ASN A 460 0.69 3.33 26.78
C ASN A 460 2.00 2.93 27.51
N GLN A 461 2.76 1.98 26.95
CA GLN A 461 4.04 1.51 27.48
C GLN A 461 5.26 2.26 26.94
N LEU A 462 5.05 3.30 26.12
CA LEU A 462 6.15 4.11 25.60
C LEU A 462 6.77 4.99 26.70
N PRO A 463 8.07 5.35 26.59
CA PRO A 463 8.71 6.24 27.54
C PRO A 463 7.95 7.57 27.70
N SER A 464 7.83 8.07 28.93
CA SER A 464 7.11 9.32 29.23
C SER A 464 7.66 10.50 28.44
N ALA A 465 8.99 10.57 28.26
CA ALA A 465 9.64 11.59 27.44
C ALA A 465 9.17 11.55 25.97
N TYR A 466 9.05 10.35 25.38
CA TYR A 466 8.54 10.19 24.02
C TYR A 466 7.06 10.61 23.92
N MET A 467 6.24 10.21 24.88
CA MET A 467 4.83 10.61 24.92
C MET A 467 4.67 12.13 25.07
N GLN A 468 5.49 12.79 25.89
CA GLN A 468 5.46 14.25 26.07
C GLN A 468 5.84 15.00 24.79
N LEU A 469 6.88 14.54 24.08
CA LEU A 469 7.29 15.14 22.81
C LEU A 469 6.19 15.06 21.76
N THR A 470 5.46 13.94 21.74
CA THR A 470 4.51 13.59 20.67
C THR A 470 3.05 13.95 20.98
N LYS A 471 2.71 14.29 22.23
CA LYS A 471 1.34 14.51 22.73
C LYS A 471 0.47 15.42 21.83
N ASN A 472 1.04 16.49 21.30
CA ASN A 472 0.37 17.47 20.45
C ASN A 472 1.02 17.57 19.06
N ALA A 473 1.62 16.48 18.59
CA ALA A 473 2.29 16.43 17.30
C ALA A 473 1.68 15.34 16.40
N GLU A 474 1.87 15.49 15.11
CA GLU A 474 1.49 14.52 14.08
C GLU A 474 2.77 13.93 13.49
N ARG A 475 2.81 12.62 13.22
CA ARG A 475 3.97 11.95 12.65
C ARG A 475 3.88 11.99 11.13
N LEU A 476 4.96 12.36 10.44
CA LEU A 476 5.00 12.25 8.97
C LEU A 476 5.21 10.78 8.56
N SER A 477 4.77 10.44 7.35
CA SER A 477 4.76 9.09 6.77
C SER A 477 6.14 8.54 6.38
N LEU A 478 7.23 9.05 6.94
CA LEU A 478 8.60 8.62 6.63
C LEU A 478 9.50 8.62 7.87
N ASN A 479 10.60 7.87 7.75
CA ASN A 479 11.72 7.90 8.68
C ASN A 479 12.99 8.23 7.89
N PHE A 480 13.91 8.98 8.50
CA PHE A 480 15.27 9.11 7.95
C PHE A 480 16.11 7.92 8.39
N ARG A 481 16.74 7.27 7.41
CA ARG A 481 17.62 6.11 7.60
C ARG A 481 19.02 6.41 7.08
N PHE A 482 19.99 5.64 7.55
CA PHE A 482 21.41 5.90 7.38
C PHE A 482 22.11 4.72 6.71
N HIS A 483 23.19 4.98 5.98
CA HIS A 483 24.08 3.91 5.52
C HIS A 483 24.62 3.13 6.73
N SER A 484 24.75 1.82 6.57
CA SER A 484 25.15 0.90 7.65
C SER A 484 26.44 1.35 8.34
N GLY A 485 26.40 1.46 9.66
CA GLY A 485 27.55 1.86 10.48
C GLY A 485 27.95 3.34 10.38
N THR A 486 27.14 4.18 9.75
CA THR A 486 27.44 5.62 9.55
C THR A 486 26.33 6.53 10.07
N ILE A 487 26.61 7.83 10.08
CA ILE A 487 25.60 8.91 10.24
C ILE A 487 25.18 9.51 8.90
N MET A 488 25.59 8.93 7.77
CA MET A 488 25.27 9.43 6.44
C MET A 488 23.89 8.94 6.01
N LEU A 489 22.99 9.87 5.67
CA LEU A 489 21.66 9.55 5.15
C LEU A 489 21.74 8.64 3.92
N ASP A 490 20.88 7.63 3.85
CA ASP A 490 20.76 6.79 2.67
C ASP A 490 20.12 7.54 1.48
N ASN A 491 20.14 6.95 0.29
CA ASN A 491 19.62 7.61 -0.92
C ASN A 491 18.14 8.00 -0.81
N LYS A 492 17.32 7.20 -0.13
CA LYS A 492 15.91 7.52 0.09
C LYS A 492 15.80 8.71 1.03
N ALA A 493 16.47 8.66 2.17
CA ALA A 493 16.47 9.71 3.19
C ALA A 493 16.99 11.05 2.64
N GLN A 494 17.98 11.03 1.75
CA GLN A 494 18.45 12.23 1.05
C GLN A 494 17.40 12.84 0.12
N ARG A 495 16.54 12.03 -0.52
CA ARG A 495 15.42 12.51 -1.33
C ARG A 495 14.22 12.90 -0.46
N ASP A 496 14.03 12.22 0.67
CA ASP A 496 13.00 12.53 1.64
C ASP A 496 13.20 13.91 2.27
N LEU A 497 14.44 14.41 2.41
CA LEU A 497 14.69 15.80 2.78
C LEU A 497 13.97 16.78 1.85
N ASP A 498 14.06 16.56 0.54
CA ASP A 498 13.45 17.43 -0.46
C ASP A 498 11.91 17.30 -0.42
N ARG A 499 11.39 16.10 -0.12
CA ARG A 499 9.94 15.88 0.09
C ARG A 499 9.42 16.56 1.36
N VAL A 500 10.21 16.56 2.44
CA VAL A 500 9.87 17.25 3.68
C VAL A 500 9.86 18.76 3.47
N VAL A 501 10.83 19.33 2.74
CA VAL A 501 10.80 20.75 2.38
C VAL A 501 9.49 21.09 1.69
N LYS A 502 9.14 20.35 0.65
CA LYS A 502 7.90 20.57 -0.08
C LYS A 502 6.67 20.50 0.81
N TYR A 503 6.61 19.51 1.71
CA TYR A 503 5.54 19.41 2.70
C TYR A 503 5.42 20.70 3.54
N PHE A 504 6.53 21.29 4.01
CA PHE A 504 6.50 22.53 4.79
C PHE A 504 6.20 23.78 3.95
N GLU A 505 6.54 23.80 2.66
CA GLU A 505 6.12 24.85 1.73
C GLU A 505 4.59 24.87 1.58
N GLU A 506 3.97 23.69 1.54
CA GLU A 506 2.51 23.54 1.45
C GLU A 506 1.78 23.74 2.80
N HIS A 507 2.50 23.61 3.91
CA HIS A 507 1.96 23.70 5.28
C HIS A 507 2.73 24.74 6.13
N PRO A 508 2.68 26.03 5.76
CA PRO A 508 3.46 27.08 6.41
C PRO A 508 3.07 27.23 7.90
N GLY A 509 4.05 27.63 8.72
CA GLY A 509 3.86 27.89 10.15
C GLY A 509 3.97 26.65 11.05
N GLN A 510 4.00 25.44 10.49
CA GLN A 510 4.32 24.24 11.26
C GLN A 510 5.80 24.20 11.65
N SER A 511 6.13 23.50 12.74
CA SER A 511 7.50 23.25 13.17
C SER A 511 7.80 21.77 13.26
N ALA A 512 9.03 21.38 12.89
CA ALA A 512 9.50 20.00 12.96
C ALA A 512 9.99 19.63 14.38
N ILE A 513 9.79 18.37 14.75
CA ILE A 513 10.35 17.71 15.92
C ILE A 513 11.04 16.44 15.42
N LEU A 514 12.32 16.27 15.78
CA LEU A 514 13.11 15.11 15.37
C LEU A 514 13.41 14.23 16.58
N VAL A 515 13.10 12.95 16.45
CA VAL A 515 13.38 11.95 17.48
C VAL A 515 14.29 10.87 16.90
N GLY A 516 15.53 10.84 17.37
CA GLY A 516 16.54 9.89 16.92
C GLY A 516 16.58 8.62 17.77
N PHE A 517 16.85 7.49 17.12
CA PHE A 517 16.98 6.18 17.74
C PHE A 517 18.28 5.49 17.30
N SER A 518 18.76 4.59 18.15
CA SER A 518 19.87 3.69 17.89
C SER A 518 19.44 2.24 18.06
N ASP A 519 20.32 1.33 17.66
CA ASP A 519 20.24 -0.06 18.10
C ASP A 519 20.85 -0.21 19.50
N SER A 520 20.85 -1.44 20.03
CA SER A 520 21.34 -1.74 21.39
C SER A 520 22.83 -2.09 21.47
N ILE A 521 23.64 -1.82 20.44
CA ILE A 521 25.08 -2.11 20.46
C ILE A 521 25.83 -0.91 21.04
N GLY A 522 26.52 -1.14 22.15
CA GLY A 522 27.32 -0.12 22.85
C GLY A 522 26.66 0.35 24.14
N GLU A 523 27.37 1.22 24.86
CA GLU A 523 26.88 1.74 26.15
C GLU A 523 25.61 2.59 25.98
N PRO A 524 24.61 2.49 26.87
CA PRO A 524 23.36 3.24 26.75
C PRO A 524 23.55 4.76 26.60
N ALA A 525 24.51 5.35 27.33
CA ALA A 525 24.84 6.76 27.21
C ALA A 525 25.42 7.12 25.83
N ALA A 526 26.22 6.23 25.24
CA ALA A 526 26.74 6.42 23.89
C ALA A 526 25.62 6.27 22.84
N ASN A 527 24.70 5.31 23.03
CA ASN A 527 23.52 5.16 22.17
C ASN A 527 22.62 6.40 22.20
N GLN A 528 22.43 6.97 23.38
CA GLN A 528 21.72 8.24 23.56
C GLN A 528 22.39 9.36 22.75
N GLN A 529 23.72 9.49 22.83
CA GLN A 529 24.46 10.50 22.08
C GLN A 529 24.41 10.28 20.56
N ILE A 530 24.63 9.06 20.08
CA ILE A 530 24.60 8.72 18.65
C ILE A 530 23.21 8.95 18.06
N SER A 531 22.16 8.56 18.79
CA SER A 531 20.78 8.80 18.36
C SER A 531 20.48 10.30 18.22
N ARG A 532 20.96 11.14 19.15
CA ARG A 532 20.88 12.60 19.08
C ARG A 532 21.67 13.17 17.91
N GLN A 533 22.90 12.70 17.68
CA GLN A 533 23.74 13.14 16.54
C GLN A 533 23.10 12.84 15.18
N ARG A 534 22.45 11.69 15.04
CA ARG A 534 21.67 11.35 13.84
C ARG A 534 20.52 12.33 13.62
N ALA A 535 19.79 12.67 14.69
CA ALA A 535 18.71 13.64 14.61
C ALA A 535 19.24 15.06 14.27
N GLN A 536 20.38 15.46 14.84
CA GLN A 536 21.06 16.71 14.50
C GLN A 536 21.57 16.76 13.06
N THR A 537 21.98 15.62 12.49
CA THR A 537 22.38 15.54 11.07
C THR A 537 21.19 15.85 10.16
N VAL A 538 20.01 15.32 10.50
CA VAL A 538 18.76 15.63 9.78
C VAL A 538 18.36 17.09 9.99
N GLU A 539 18.45 17.60 11.23
CA GLU A 539 18.18 19.00 11.56
C GLU A 539 19.02 19.94 10.70
N GLN A 540 20.34 19.75 10.65
CA GLN A 540 21.23 20.58 9.86
C GLN A 540 20.86 20.57 8.37
N ALA A 541 20.50 19.40 7.85
CA ALA A 541 20.10 19.26 6.46
C ALA A 541 18.76 19.96 6.13
N LEU A 542 17.84 20.01 7.09
CA LEU A 542 16.55 20.71 7.01
C LEU A 542 16.71 22.23 7.22
N LEU A 543 17.50 22.67 8.20
CA LEU A 543 17.83 24.07 8.44
C LEU A 543 18.52 24.71 7.23
N ALA A 544 19.45 23.98 6.59
CA ALA A 544 20.09 24.42 5.35
C ALA A 544 19.11 24.63 4.18
N ARG A 545 17.89 24.08 4.28
CA ARG A 545 16.78 24.25 3.33
C ARG A 545 15.69 25.21 3.84
N GLY A 546 15.94 25.91 4.96
CA GLY A 546 15.01 26.89 5.54
C GLY A 546 13.91 26.29 6.43
N ILE A 547 13.97 25.00 6.76
CA ILE A 547 12.96 24.35 7.60
C ILE A 547 13.37 24.43 9.07
N ASN A 548 12.54 25.08 9.89
CA ASN A 548 12.78 25.22 11.32
C ASN A 548 12.47 23.92 12.08
N VAL A 549 13.44 23.49 12.89
CA VAL A 549 13.30 22.35 13.81
C VAL A 549 13.22 22.90 15.24
N GLN A 550 12.08 22.68 15.89
CA GLN A 550 11.83 23.18 17.24
C GLN A 550 12.52 22.33 18.30
N VAL A 551 12.52 21.00 18.10
CA VAL A 551 13.02 20.05 19.09
C VAL A 551 13.81 18.94 18.40
N VAL A 552 14.98 18.63 18.95
CA VAL A 552 15.82 17.49 18.56
C VAL A 552 16.16 16.67 19.79
N GLU A 553 15.68 15.43 19.83
CA GLU A 553 15.90 14.54 20.96
C GLU A 553 16.46 13.18 20.49
N GLY A 554 17.43 12.66 21.22
CA GLY A 554 17.88 11.27 21.07
C GLY A 554 17.14 10.40 22.09
N MET A 555 16.75 9.19 21.71
CA MET A 555 16.07 8.23 22.60
C MET A 555 16.88 6.95 22.80
N GLY A 556 18.12 6.92 22.32
CA GLY A 556 18.99 5.74 22.43
C GLY A 556 18.32 4.52 21.82
N GLU A 557 18.30 3.42 22.54
CA GLU A 557 17.72 2.14 22.12
C GLU A 557 16.21 2.00 22.42
N ALA A 558 15.56 3.04 22.94
CA ALA A 558 14.16 2.97 23.29
C ALA A 558 13.26 2.74 22.06
N VAL A 559 12.08 2.18 22.29
CA VAL A 559 11.06 1.93 21.25
C VAL A 559 11.64 1.17 20.03
N PRO A 560 12.20 -0.05 20.24
CA PRO A 560 12.69 -0.87 19.15
C PRO A 560 11.54 -1.36 18.27
N ILE A 561 11.68 -1.23 16.96
CA ILE A 561 10.70 -1.67 15.96
C ILE A 561 11.10 -3.01 15.30
N ALA A 562 12.30 -3.49 15.61
CA ALA A 562 12.87 -4.71 15.07
C ALA A 562 13.84 -5.34 16.08
N SER A 563 14.28 -6.57 15.80
CA SER A 563 15.19 -7.29 16.68
C SER A 563 16.57 -6.63 16.75
N ASN A 564 17.09 -6.44 17.96
CA ASN A 564 18.49 -6.02 18.11
C ASN A 564 19.50 -7.17 17.97
N ILE A 565 19.03 -8.42 17.89
CA ILE A 565 19.88 -9.61 17.75
C ILE A 565 20.48 -9.67 16.33
N THR A 566 19.67 -9.37 15.31
CA THR A 566 20.09 -9.47 13.90
C THR A 566 20.66 -8.15 13.39
N GLY A 567 21.65 -8.21 12.48
CA GLY A 567 22.19 -6.99 11.85
C GLY A 567 21.14 -6.20 11.07
N ALA A 568 20.20 -6.90 10.43
CA ALA A 568 19.09 -6.29 9.70
C ALA A 568 18.13 -5.57 10.65
N GLY A 569 17.74 -6.17 11.77
CA GLY A 569 16.87 -5.53 12.75
C GLY A 569 17.53 -4.32 13.43
N ARG A 570 18.83 -4.40 13.76
CA ARG A 570 19.60 -3.24 14.23
C ARG A 570 19.59 -2.08 13.24
N GLN A 571 19.78 -2.38 11.95
CA GLN A 571 19.69 -1.36 10.89
C GLN A 571 18.31 -0.70 10.84
N ARG A 572 17.24 -1.43 11.16
CA ARG A 572 15.89 -0.86 11.23
C ARG A 572 15.69 0.03 12.46
N ASN A 573 16.28 -0.32 13.60
CA ASN A 573 16.22 0.48 14.82
C ASN A 573 17.00 1.81 14.71
N ARG A 574 18.06 1.86 13.90
CA ARG A 574 18.78 3.09 13.53
C ARG A 574 17.94 4.00 12.62
N ARG A 575 17.12 4.86 13.21
CA ARG A 575 16.20 5.76 12.49
C ARG A 575 16.09 7.13 13.16
N VAL A 576 15.63 8.13 12.41
CA VAL A 576 15.12 9.38 12.95
C VAL A 576 13.68 9.53 12.49
N GLU A 577 12.77 9.69 13.43
CA GLU A 577 11.37 10.02 13.20
C GLU A 577 11.21 11.53 13.10
N ILE A 578 10.32 11.98 12.21
CA ILE A 578 9.93 13.37 12.10
C ILE A 578 8.45 13.54 12.45
N TRP A 579 8.22 14.47 13.36
CA TRP A 579 6.93 14.89 13.86
C TRP A 579 6.74 16.36 13.53
N VAL A 580 5.49 16.78 13.36
CA VAL A 580 5.12 18.16 13.05
C VAL A 580 4.13 18.68 14.07
N ARG A 581 4.31 19.94 14.45
CA ARG A 581 3.44 20.64 15.39
C ARG A 581 2.87 21.88 14.72
N SER A 582 1.54 22.03 14.81
CA SER A 582 0.85 23.21 14.29
C SER A 582 0.96 24.38 15.29
N PRO A 583 1.03 25.64 14.82
CA PRO A 583 1.22 26.79 15.70
C PRO A 583 0.14 26.92 16.79
N ASP A 584 -1.11 26.59 16.48
CA ASP A 584 -2.24 26.68 17.42
C ASP A 584 -2.20 25.66 18.57
N SER A 585 -1.36 24.63 18.47
CA SER A 585 -1.25 23.58 19.49
C SER A 585 -0.37 23.96 20.70
N VAL A 586 0.24 25.15 20.67
CA VAL A 586 1.09 25.69 21.76
C VAL A 586 0.26 26.48 22.79
N ALA A 587 -0.98 26.87 22.47
CA ALA A 587 -1.78 27.78 23.29
C ALA A 587 -2.50 27.15 24.51
N GLY A 588 -2.25 25.89 24.82
CA GLY A 588 -2.86 25.19 25.96
C GLY A 588 -1.83 24.74 26.98
N TYR A 589 -1.24 25.69 27.71
CA TYR A 589 -0.46 25.45 28.92
C TYR A 589 -1.09 26.16 30.11
#